data_AF-A0A934YR74-F1
#
_entry.id   AF-A0A934YR74-F1
#
_cell.length_a   1.000
_cell.length_b   1.000
_cell.length_c   1.000
_cell.angle_alpha   90.00
_cell.angle_beta   90.00
_cell.angle_gamma   90.00
#
_symmetry.space_group_name_H-M   'P 1'
#
loop_
_entity.id
_entity.type
_entity.pdbx_description
1 polymer ?
#
loop_
_entity_poly.entity_id
_entity_poly.type
_entity_poly.pdbx_seq_one_letter_code
_entity_poly.pdbx_strand_id
1 'polypeptide(L)'
;MRFMLPVALLGVTVAVAACSSTTTTPDGGTAPDASATSTGTTPTPTPDASATSTGTTPPALPPPASFAVTVGTCTEAPPCGGSLEGTWDYSAACAPDTAFSEVTKACATAKLTKVSGTMSGRLTVAGTSLTRKGTLALKAEINVPTECATPVGGCAGLATAIKAAGVKSAVCAAGAAGSCDCAIESDSPVDKTGTTFTTNGNTLITSDGSEYSYCVAGTKLTHKQTKAGKPADEEIGTYEATKR
;
A
#
# COMPACT_ATOMS: atom_id res chain seq x y z
N MET A 1 4.71 -7.30 2.70
CA MET A 1 5.66 -8.06 1.86
C MET A 1 5.67 -7.38 0.52
N ARG A 2 6.79 -6.75 0.15
CA ARG A 2 6.93 -5.91 -1.03
C ARG A 2 6.68 -6.71 -2.30
N PHE A 3 5.83 -6.16 -3.16
CA PHE A 3 5.86 -6.34 -4.62
C PHE A 3 6.78 -5.30 -5.28
N MET A 4 7.85 -4.89 -4.60
CA MET A 4 8.98 -4.36 -5.34
C MET A 4 9.60 -5.56 -6.03
N LEU A 5 9.39 -5.66 -7.35
CA LEU A 5 10.29 -6.40 -8.21
C LEU A 5 11.72 -6.04 -7.80
N PRO A 6 12.52 -6.97 -7.27
CA PRO A 6 13.93 -6.86 -7.51
C PRO A 6 14.06 -7.09 -9.02
N VAL A 7 14.06 -6.01 -9.79
CA VAL A 7 14.79 -6.02 -11.06
C VAL A 7 16.24 -6.15 -10.63
N ALA A 8 16.63 -7.39 -10.32
CA ALA A 8 18.01 -7.82 -10.38
C ALA A 8 18.34 -7.69 -11.86
N LEU A 9 18.75 -6.47 -12.24
CA LEU A 9 19.58 -6.28 -13.41
C LEU A 9 20.65 -7.36 -13.31
N LEU A 10 20.64 -8.30 -14.26
CA LEU A 10 21.85 -8.95 -14.74
C LEU A 10 22.73 -7.88 -15.42
N GLY A 11 23.09 -6.85 -14.66
CA GLY A 11 24.18 -5.94 -14.95
C GLY A 11 25.41 -6.60 -14.39
N VAL A 12 26.17 -7.28 -15.25
CA VAL A 12 27.56 -7.59 -14.98
C VAL A 12 28.31 -6.26 -14.92
N THR A 13 28.30 -5.63 -13.74
CA THR A 13 29.20 -4.52 -13.42
C THR A 13 30.36 -5.08 -12.62
N VAL A 14 31.52 -5.16 -13.28
CA VAL A 14 32.82 -5.33 -12.63
C VAL A 14 33.07 -4.08 -11.79
N ALA A 15 32.99 -4.19 -10.46
CA ALA A 15 33.35 -3.11 -9.54
C ALA A 15 34.53 -3.55 -8.68
N VAL A 16 35.62 -2.80 -8.83
CA VAL A 16 36.90 -2.93 -8.11
C VAL A 16 36.69 -2.57 -6.64
N ALA A 17 37.15 -3.44 -5.75
CA ALA A 17 37.14 -3.23 -4.31
C ALA A 17 38.12 -2.12 -3.91
N ALA A 18 37.62 -1.06 -3.29
CA ALA A 18 38.42 -0.13 -2.49
C ALA A 18 37.72 0.04 -1.13
N CYS A 19 38.23 -0.67 -0.12
CA CYS A 19 37.82 -0.53 1.27
C CYS A 19 38.53 0.68 1.89
N SER A 20 37.79 1.59 2.51
CA SER A 20 38.32 2.57 3.46
C SER A 20 37.32 2.72 4.60
N SER A 21 37.57 1.98 5.66
CA SER A 21 36.79 1.98 6.90
C SER A 21 37.27 3.15 7.77
N THR A 22 36.38 4.07 8.12
CA THR A 22 36.67 5.09 9.14
C THR A 22 35.80 4.81 10.36
N THR A 23 36.47 4.50 11.47
CA THR A 23 35.93 4.23 12.81
C THR A 23 35.68 5.56 13.52
N THR A 24 34.51 5.78 14.11
CA THR A 24 34.34 6.80 15.16
C THR A 24 33.53 6.27 16.34
N THR A 25 34.16 6.45 17.49
CA THR A 25 33.89 6.10 18.89
C THR A 25 32.56 6.67 19.45
N PRO A 26 31.95 6.01 20.44
CA PRO A 26 30.84 6.55 21.22
C PRO A 26 31.37 7.33 22.45
N ASP A 27 30.90 8.56 22.63
CA ASP A 27 31.10 9.31 23.88
C ASP A 27 29.77 9.54 24.61
N GLY A 28 29.78 9.15 25.89
CA GLY A 28 28.66 9.27 26.80
C GLY A 28 28.53 10.68 27.42
N GLY A 29 27.37 10.90 28.04
CA GLY A 29 27.09 12.09 28.84
C GLY A 29 26.05 11.76 29.91
N THR A 30 26.45 11.96 31.15
CA THR A 30 25.72 11.65 32.39
C THR A 30 25.13 12.94 33.01
N ALA A 31 24.03 12.77 33.77
CA ALA A 31 23.53 13.60 34.90
C ALA A 31 22.61 14.80 34.59
N PRO A 32 21.86 15.38 35.57
CA PRO A 32 21.63 14.98 36.98
C PRO A 32 20.14 14.92 37.44
N ASP A 33 20.01 14.41 38.66
CA ASP A 33 18.90 14.42 39.62
C ASP A 33 18.16 15.77 39.77
N ALA A 34 16.84 15.70 39.99
CA ALA A 34 16.05 16.78 40.59
C ALA A 34 14.95 16.21 41.48
N SER A 35 15.25 16.15 42.78
CA SER A 35 14.30 15.95 43.87
C SER A 35 13.31 17.12 43.95
N ALA A 36 12.02 16.83 44.07
CA ALA A 36 11.04 17.78 44.57
C ALA A 36 10.02 17.09 45.50
N THR A 37 9.81 17.76 46.62
CA THR A 37 9.15 17.33 47.85
C THR A 37 7.62 17.42 47.79
N SER A 38 7.00 16.52 48.54
CA SER A 38 5.59 16.32 48.89
C SER A 38 4.76 17.56 49.25
N THR A 39 3.47 17.54 48.89
CA THR A 39 2.36 17.92 49.78
C THR A 39 1.16 17.01 49.54
N GLY A 40 0.78 16.24 50.57
CA GLY A 40 -0.37 15.35 50.57
C GLY A 40 -1.70 16.08 50.56
N THR A 41 -2.68 15.50 49.88
CA THR A 41 -4.11 15.78 50.06
C THR A 41 -4.81 14.44 50.14
N THR A 42 -5.47 14.19 51.27
CA THR A 42 -6.24 12.98 51.58
C THR A 42 -7.51 12.96 50.74
N PRO A 43 -7.73 11.99 49.84
CA PRO A 43 -9.03 11.83 49.19
C PRO A 43 -9.97 11.02 50.08
N THR A 44 -11.18 11.54 50.25
CA THR A 44 -12.34 10.90 50.87
C THR A 44 -12.72 9.63 50.09
N PRO A 45 -12.92 8.47 50.75
CA PRO A 45 -13.39 7.27 50.06
C PRO A 45 -14.84 7.46 49.63
N THR A 46 -15.05 7.64 48.32
CA THR A 46 -16.39 7.57 47.72
C THR A 46 -16.70 6.10 47.47
N PRO A 47 -17.86 5.56 47.89
CA PRO A 47 -18.21 4.16 47.69
C PRO A 47 -18.28 3.84 46.20
N ASP A 48 -17.44 2.90 45.80
CA ASP A 48 -17.26 2.39 44.45
C ASP A 48 -18.50 1.58 44.04
N ALA A 49 -19.39 2.22 43.28
CA ALA A 49 -20.47 1.52 42.60
C ALA A 49 -19.87 0.81 41.38
N SER A 50 -19.37 -0.41 41.59
CA SER A 50 -18.96 -1.35 40.54
C SER A 50 -20.14 -1.62 39.60
N ALA A 51 -20.34 -0.75 38.62
CA ALA A 51 -21.18 -0.99 37.47
C ALA A 51 -20.45 -2.03 36.62
N THR A 52 -20.80 -3.30 36.83
CA THR A 52 -20.47 -4.41 35.94
C THR A 52 -21.09 -4.09 34.58
N SER A 53 -20.35 -3.37 33.74
CA SER A 53 -20.67 -3.20 32.33
C SER A 53 -20.62 -4.59 31.72
N THR A 54 -21.78 -5.18 31.48
CA THR A 54 -21.93 -6.41 30.69
C THR A 54 -21.53 -6.05 29.26
N GLY A 55 -20.21 -6.02 29.04
CA GLY A 55 -19.54 -5.66 27.81
C GLY A 55 -20.09 -6.48 26.66
N THR A 56 -21.14 -5.95 26.04
CA THR A 56 -21.75 -6.56 24.89
C THR A 56 -20.88 -6.14 23.73
N THR A 57 -19.97 -7.02 23.32
CA THR A 57 -19.13 -6.81 22.15
C THR A 57 -20.04 -6.36 21.00
N PRO A 58 -19.82 -5.16 20.41
CA PRO A 58 -20.63 -4.70 19.31
C PRO A 58 -20.68 -5.76 18.20
N PRO A 59 -21.84 -5.98 17.56
CA PRO A 59 -21.96 -6.96 16.50
C PRO A 59 -20.95 -6.67 15.39
N ALA A 60 -20.27 -7.72 14.90
CA ALA A 60 -19.30 -7.59 13.83
C ALA A 60 -19.98 -7.07 12.56
N LEU A 61 -19.43 -5.99 11.98
CA LEU A 61 -19.91 -5.44 10.71
C LEU A 61 -19.71 -6.46 9.58
N PRO A 62 -20.67 -6.61 8.65
CA PRO A 62 -20.52 -7.53 7.52
C PRO A 62 -19.31 -7.14 6.66
N PRO A 63 -18.69 -8.10 5.94
CA PRO A 63 -17.59 -7.81 5.02
C PRO A 63 -18.00 -6.78 3.95
N PRO A 64 -17.08 -5.89 3.52
CA PRO A 64 -17.31 -5.01 2.37
C PRO A 64 -17.55 -5.81 1.08
N ALA A 65 -18.45 -5.32 0.22
CA ALA A 65 -18.66 -5.89 -1.10
C ALA A 65 -17.44 -5.65 -2.01
N SER A 66 -17.23 -6.53 -2.99
CA SER A 66 -16.25 -6.30 -4.04
C SER A 66 -16.82 -5.42 -5.16
N PHE A 67 -15.96 -4.59 -5.75
CA PHE A 67 -16.30 -3.73 -6.88
C PHE A 67 -15.18 -3.77 -7.94
N ALA A 68 -15.52 -3.36 -9.17
CA ALA A 68 -14.55 -3.30 -10.27
C ALA A 68 -13.67 -2.05 -10.14
N VAL A 69 -12.37 -2.21 -10.40
CA VAL A 69 -11.40 -1.12 -10.43
C VAL A 69 -11.36 -0.54 -11.84
N THR A 70 -11.47 0.79 -11.93
CA THR A 70 -11.30 1.51 -13.20
C THR A 70 -9.81 1.57 -13.53
N VAL A 71 -9.43 1.28 -14.77
CA VAL A 71 -8.04 1.39 -15.23
C VAL A 71 -7.99 2.47 -16.30
N GLY A 72 -7.04 3.39 -16.19
CA GLY A 72 -6.87 4.45 -17.18
C GLY A 72 -6.43 5.76 -16.56
N THR A 73 -6.95 6.86 -17.12
CA THR A 73 -6.74 8.19 -16.54
C THR A 73 -7.61 8.35 -15.29
N CYS A 74 -6.97 8.40 -14.13
CA CYS A 74 -7.66 8.59 -12.86
C CYS A 74 -7.91 10.06 -12.58
N THR A 75 -9.19 10.43 -12.47
CA THR A 75 -9.56 11.79 -12.06
C THR A 75 -9.34 11.92 -10.56
N GLU A 76 -8.41 12.78 -10.16
CA GLU A 76 -8.15 13.06 -8.75
C GLU A 76 -9.06 14.19 -8.26
N ALA A 77 -9.77 13.95 -7.17
CA ALA A 77 -10.51 15.01 -6.49
C ALA A 77 -9.53 15.94 -5.76
N PRO A 78 -9.71 17.28 -5.81
CA PRO A 78 -8.88 18.20 -5.06
C PRO A 78 -8.89 17.88 -3.56
N PRO A 79 -7.73 17.81 -2.88
CA PRO A 79 -7.67 17.47 -1.48
C PRO A 79 -8.25 18.59 -0.61
N CYS A 80 -9.23 18.25 0.23
CA CYS A 80 -9.97 19.19 1.06
C CYS A 80 -9.82 18.94 2.57
N GLY A 81 -9.14 17.85 2.97
CA GLY A 81 -9.01 17.45 4.37
C GLY A 81 -10.34 16.97 4.95
N GLY A 82 -10.59 17.29 6.22
CA GLY A 82 -11.81 16.92 6.94
C GLY A 82 -11.60 15.82 7.98
N SER A 83 -12.67 15.48 8.71
CA SER A 83 -12.63 14.50 9.80
C SER A 83 -12.71 13.07 9.27
N LEU A 84 -11.69 12.28 9.57
CA LEU A 84 -11.57 10.88 9.14
C LEU A 84 -12.23 9.88 10.10
N GLU A 85 -12.64 10.32 11.29
CA GLU A 85 -13.15 9.44 12.34
C GLU A 85 -14.34 8.59 11.86
N GLY A 86 -14.27 7.28 12.07
CA GLY A 86 -15.33 6.33 11.74
C GLY A 86 -14.87 5.15 10.90
N THR A 87 -15.85 4.41 10.37
CA THR A 87 -15.63 3.27 9.47
C THR A 87 -16.08 3.62 8.07
N TRP A 88 -15.24 3.29 7.09
CA TRP A 88 -15.41 3.59 5.68
C TRP A 88 -15.23 2.31 4.87
N ASP A 89 -16.16 2.00 3.99
CA ASP A 89 -16.03 0.90 3.05
C ASP A 89 -15.64 1.44 1.68
N TYR A 90 -14.63 0.83 1.05
CA TYR A 90 -14.25 1.21 -0.30
C TYR A 90 -15.41 0.98 -1.26
N SER A 91 -15.68 1.97 -2.10
CA SER A 91 -16.78 1.96 -3.07
C SER A 91 -16.32 2.15 -4.51
N ALA A 92 -15.15 2.77 -4.71
CA ALA A 92 -14.51 2.90 -6.01
C ALA A 92 -12.99 2.98 -5.88
N ALA A 93 -12.31 2.58 -6.95
CA ALA A 93 -10.87 2.72 -7.10
C ALA A 93 -10.54 2.93 -8.58
N CYS A 94 -9.50 3.71 -8.83
CA CYS A 94 -8.92 3.86 -10.15
C CYS A 94 -7.42 3.64 -10.10
N ALA A 95 -6.91 2.74 -10.95
CA ALA A 95 -5.49 2.49 -11.14
C ALA A 95 -5.00 3.12 -12.46
N PRO A 96 -3.89 3.88 -12.46
CA PRO A 96 -3.33 4.40 -13.68
C PRO A 96 -2.82 3.30 -14.61
N ASP A 97 -2.77 3.54 -15.91
CA ASP A 97 -2.18 2.61 -16.89
C ASP A 97 -0.70 2.32 -16.60
N THR A 98 -0.03 3.22 -15.88
CA THR A 98 1.36 3.05 -15.42
C THR A 98 1.52 2.00 -14.32
N ALA A 99 0.44 1.40 -13.82
CA ALA A 99 0.47 0.31 -12.84
C ALA A 99 1.34 -0.88 -13.30
N PHE A 100 1.47 -1.08 -14.62
CA PHE A 100 2.29 -2.13 -15.23
C PHE A 100 3.56 -1.59 -15.88
N SER A 101 3.99 -0.38 -15.50
CA SER A 101 5.14 0.28 -16.12
C SER A 101 6.44 -0.52 -15.99
N GLU A 102 6.61 -1.35 -14.96
CA GLU A 102 7.76 -2.24 -14.82
C GLU A 102 7.92 -3.22 -15.99
N VAL A 103 6.82 -3.72 -16.54
CA VAL A 103 6.85 -4.59 -17.72
C VAL A 103 7.34 -3.79 -18.94
N THR A 104 6.84 -2.57 -19.11
CA THR A 104 7.30 -1.69 -20.19
C THR A 104 8.72 -1.16 -20.00
N LYS A 105 9.23 -1.07 -18.76
CA LYS A 105 10.63 -0.75 -18.48
C LYS A 105 11.55 -1.91 -18.84
N ALA A 106 11.13 -3.15 -18.55
CA ALA A 106 11.87 -4.35 -18.93
C ALA A 106 11.82 -4.60 -20.44
N CYS A 107 10.70 -4.26 -21.09
CA CYS A 107 10.49 -4.41 -22.52
C CYS A 107 9.67 -3.22 -23.06
N ALA A 108 10.36 -2.22 -23.61
CA ALA A 108 9.71 -1.00 -24.11
C ALA A 108 8.73 -1.25 -25.28
N THR A 109 8.88 -2.38 -25.98
CA THR A 109 8.00 -2.79 -27.09
C THR A 109 6.80 -3.64 -26.63
N ALA A 110 6.74 -4.03 -25.35
CA ALA A 110 5.60 -4.72 -24.79
C ALA A 110 4.35 -3.83 -24.79
N LYS A 111 3.21 -4.42 -25.13
CA LYS A 111 1.92 -3.73 -25.20
C LYS A 111 0.94 -4.33 -24.21
N LEU A 112 0.44 -3.49 -23.33
CA LEU A 112 -0.68 -3.82 -22.45
C LEU A 112 -1.96 -3.80 -23.28
N THR A 113 -2.58 -4.96 -23.51
CA THR A 113 -3.78 -5.07 -24.36
C THR A 113 -5.05 -4.91 -23.55
N LYS A 114 -5.03 -5.36 -22.29
CA LYS A 114 -6.18 -5.27 -21.39
C LYS A 114 -5.72 -5.23 -19.94
N VAL A 115 -6.41 -4.44 -19.14
CA VAL A 115 -6.28 -4.47 -17.69
C VAL A 115 -7.67 -4.48 -17.09
N SER A 116 -7.85 -5.27 -16.05
CA SER A 116 -9.04 -5.22 -15.19
C SER A 116 -8.63 -5.42 -13.74
N GLY A 117 -9.49 -5.02 -12.83
CA GLY A 117 -9.25 -5.23 -11.41
C GLY A 117 -10.52 -5.33 -10.61
N THR A 118 -10.40 -5.92 -9.43
CA THR A 118 -11.45 -5.95 -8.42
C THR A 118 -10.84 -5.59 -7.08
N MET A 119 -11.57 -4.82 -6.28
CA MET A 119 -11.15 -4.46 -4.94
C MET A 119 -12.28 -4.69 -3.95
N SER A 120 -11.93 -5.05 -2.72
CA SER A 120 -12.81 -4.95 -1.55
C SER A 120 -11.99 -4.50 -0.35
N GLY A 121 -12.59 -3.73 0.54
CA GLY A 121 -11.91 -3.36 1.77
C GLY A 121 -12.65 -2.36 2.64
N ARG A 122 -12.09 -2.14 3.83
CA ARG A 122 -12.57 -1.26 4.88
C ARG A 122 -11.41 -0.47 5.46
N LEU A 123 -11.68 0.78 5.76
CA LEU A 123 -10.83 1.68 6.52
C LEU A 123 -11.56 2.05 7.82
N THR A 124 -10.94 1.82 8.96
CA THR A 124 -11.44 2.22 10.28
C THR A 124 -10.44 3.18 10.89
N VAL A 125 -10.92 4.33 11.30
CA VAL A 125 -10.15 5.39 11.95
C VAL A 125 -10.77 5.65 13.31
N ALA A 126 -9.95 5.53 14.35
CA ALA A 126 -10.35 5.76 15.73
C ALA A 126 -9.23 6.53 16.46
N GLY A 127 -9.47 7.80 16.73
CA GLY A 127 -8.47 8.70 17.32
C GLY A 127 -7.25 8.83 16.41
N THR A 128 -6.07 8.42 16.89
CA THR A 128 -4.82 8.42 16.10
C THR A 128 -4.52 7.08 15.44
N SER A 129 -5.41 6.09 15.59
CA SER A 129 -5.23 4.75 15.04
C SER A 129 -5.96 4.60 13.71
N LEU A 130 -5.25 4.08 12.72
CA LEU A 130 -5.77 3.74 11.40
C LEU A 130 -5.63 2.24 11.18
N THR A 131 -6.74 1.61 10.82
CA THR A 131 -6.79 0.20 10.41
C THR A 131 -7.43 0.10 9.04
N ARG A 132 -6.66 -0.29 8.04
CA ARG A 132 -7.11 -0.63 6.70
C ARG A 132 -7.06 -2.14 6.55
N LYS A 133 -8.12 -2.73 5.99
CA LYS A 133 -8.16 -4.13 5.58
C LYS A 133 -8.77 -4.26 4.20
N GLY A 134 -8.15 -5.00 3.30
CA GLY A 134 -8.71 -5.22 1.97
C GLY A 134 -7.77 -5.94 1.02
N THR A 135 -8.32 -6.26 -0.14
CA THR A 135 -7.61 -6.95 -1.20
C THR A 135 -7.85 -6.22 -2.50
N LEU A 136 -6.76 -5.87 -3.19
CA LEU A 136 -6.78 -5.42 -4.57
C LEU A 136 -6.29 -6.57 -5.45
N ALA A 137 -7.11 -7.02 -6.39
CA ALA A 137 -6.72 -7.99 -7.40
C ALA A 137 -6.72 -7.32 -8.77
N LEU A 138 -5.59 -7.36 -9.46
CA LEU A 138 -5.42 -6.84 -10.82
C LEU A 138 -5.13 -8.01 -11.78
N LYS A 139 -5.67 -7.89 -12.98
CA LYS A 139 -5.40 -8.79 -14.10
C LYS A 139 -4.94 -7.97 -15.29
N ALA A 140 -3.90 -8.43 -15.97
CA ALA A 140 -3.37 -7.81 -17.17
C ALA A 140 -3.18 -8.84 -18.27
N GLU A 141 -3.49 -8.45 -19.50
CA GLU A 141 -3.10 -9.14 -20.72
C GLU A 141 -2.03 -8.28 -21.41
N ILE A 142 -0.88 -8.89 -21.69
CA ILE A 142 0.29 -8.21 -22.24
C ILE A 142 0.78 -8.99 -23.46
N ASN A 143 0.92 -8.30 -24.58
CA ASN A 143 1.63 -8.81 -25.75
C ASN A 143 3.11 -8.39 -25.63
N VAL A 144 3.99 -9.37 -25.48
CA VAL A 144 5.43 -9.17 -25.35
C VAL A 144 6.11 -9.66 -26.63
N PRO A 145 6.75 -8.78 -27.40
CA PRO A 145 7.46 -9.18 -28.61
C PRO A 145 8.59 -10.20 -28.36
N THR A 146 8.92 -10.99 -29.38
CA THR A 146 9.89 -12.09 -29.26
C THR A 146 11.26 -11.59 -28.78
N GLU A 147 11.68 -10.39 -29.20
CA GLU A 147 12.98 -9.82 -28.82
C GLU A 147 13.15 -9.68 -27.30
N CYS A 148 12.05 -9.53 -26.57
CA CYS A 148 12.05 -9.45 -25.10
C CYS A 148 11.93 -10.83 -24.44
N ALA A 149 11.34 -11.81 -25.12
CA ALA A 149 11.14 -13.15 -24.59
C ALA A 149 12.35 -14.06 -24.84
N THR A 150 13.07 -13.92 -25.97
CA THR A 150 14.22 -14.77 -26.32
C THR A 150 15.31 -14.81 -25.25
N PRO A 151 15.75 -13.67 -24.66
CA PRO A 151 16.82 -13.67 -23.65
C PRO A 151 16.49 -14.46 -22.39
N VAL A 152 15.20 -14.66 -22.09
CA VAL A 152 14.73 -15.37 -20.91
C VAL A 152 14.29 -16.81 -21.21
N GLY A 153 14.45 -17.30 -22.45
CA GLY A 153 14.04 -18.65 -22.84
C GLY A 153 12.63 -18.73 -23.47
N GLY A 154 12.21 -17.66 -24.16
CA GLY A 154 10.91 -17.57 -24.82
C GLY A 154 9.74 -17.33 -23.85
N CYS A 155 8.51 -17.57 -24.31
CA CYS A 155 7.31 -17.27 -23.52
C CYS A 155 7.26 -18.01 -22.18
N ALA A 156 7.70 -19.27 -22.13
CA ALA A 156 7.74 -20.06 -20.89
C ALA A 156 8.74 -19.48 -19.87
N GLY A 157 9.90 -19.04 -20.35
CA GLY A 157 10.90 -18.36 -19.54
C GLY A 157 10.41 -17.01 -19.02
N LEU A 158 9.72 -16.24 -19.87
CA LEU A 158 9.08 -14.99 -19.49
C LEU A 158 8.03 -15.18 -18.39
N ALA A 159 7.15 -16.19 -18.51
CA ALA A 159 6.17 -16.51 -17.46
C ALA A 159 6.85 -16.85 -16.12
N THR A 160 7.98 -17.57 -16.17
CA THR A 160 8.79 -17.88 -14.98
C THR A 160 9.38 -16.62 -14.36
N ALA A 161 9.94 -15.73 -15.17
CA ALA A 161 10.51 -14.46 -14.71
C ALA A 161 9.44 -13.57 -14.04
N ILE A 162 8.25 -13.47 -14.63
CA ILE A 162 7.13 -12.70 -14.07
C ILE A 162 6.66 -13.30 -12.73
N LYS A 163 6.57 -14.62 -12.60
CA LYS A 163 6.26 -15.27 -11.31
C LYS A 163 7.33 -15.03 -10.26
N ALA A 164 8.61 -15.08 -10.66
CA ALA A 164 9.72 -14.80 -9.76
C ALA A 164 9.72 -13.34 -9.24
N ALA A 165 9.13 -12.43 -10.01
CA ALA A 165 8.83 -11.05 -9.62
C ALA A 165 7.72 -10.91 -8.56
N GLY A 166 7.09 -12.02 -8.16
CA GLY A 166 6.17 -12.11 -7.04
C GLY A 166 4.71 -12.22 -7.41
N VAL A 167 4.33 -12.10 -8.70
CA VAL A 167 2.91 -12.13 -9.10
C VAL A 167 2.30 -13.48 -8.78
N LYS A 168 1.00 -13.48 -8.47
CA LYS A 168 0.29 -14.70 -8.12
C LYS A 168 0.22 -15.69 -9.27
N SER A 169 -0.08 -15.21 -10.47
CA SER A 169 -0.09 -16.07 -11.65
C SER A 169 0.42 -15.32 -12.88
N ALA A 170 1.15 -16.05 -13.72
CA ALA A 170 1.55 -15.59 -15.03
C ALA A 170 1.52 -16.78 -15.99
N VAL A 171 0.83 -16.62 -17.11
CA VAL A 171 0.75 -17.63 -18.16
C VAL A 171 1.04 -16.92 -19.47
N CYS A 172 2.14 -17.30 -20.13
CA CYS A 172 2.52 -16.74 -21.42
C CYS A 172 2.50 -17.85 -22.46
N ALA A 173 1.81 -17.61 -23.58
CA ALA A 173 1.76 -18.49 -24.73
C ALA A 173 2.32 -17.79 -25.96
N ALA A 174 2.73 -18.57 -26.96
CA ALA A 174 3.12 -18.01 -28.26
C ALA A 174 1.88 -17.37 -28.92
N GLY A 175 2.00 -16.10 -29.25
CA GLY A 175 1.01 -15.30 -29.97
C GLY A 175 1.29 -15.22 -31.47
N ALA A 176 0.50 -14.41 -32.16
CA ALA A 176 0.69 -14.15 -33.58
C ALA A 176 2.03 -13.46 -33.86
N ALA A 177 2.59 -13.67 -35.06
CA ALA A 177 3.85 -13.03 -35.50
C ALA A 177 5.05 -13.23 -34.56
N GLY A 178 5.04 -14.30 -33.75
CA GLY A 178 6.14 -14.67 -32.85
C GLY A 178 6.12 -13.99 -31.49
N SER A 179 5.14 -13.14 -31.17
CA SER A 179 5.02 -12.53 -29.84
C SER A 179 4.67 -13.56 -28.75
N CYS A 180 4.71 -13.15 -27.50
CA CYS A 180 4.18 -13.88 -26.35
C CYS A 180 2.96 -13.16 -25.81
N ASP A 181 1.80 -13.82 -25.80
CA ASP A 181 0.60 -13.31 -25.15
C ASP A 181 0.58 -13.80 -23.70
N CYS A 182 0.72 -12.89 -22.75
CA CYS A 182 0.81 -13.15 -21.33
C CYS A 182 -0.45 -12.69 -20.59
N ALA A 183 -1.07 -13.59 -19.83
CA ALA A 183 -2.08 -13.26 -18.83
C ALA A 183 -1.42 -13.27 -17.43
N ILE A 184 -1.54 -12.16 -16.72
CA ILE A 184 -0.91 -11.93 -15.41
C ILE A 184 -2.01 -11.63 -14.40
N GLU A 185 -1.94 -12.24 -13.23
CA GLU A 185 -2.77 -11.90 -12.08
C GLU A 185 -1.89 -11.53 -10.89
N SER A 186 -2.22 -10.41 -10.27
CA SER A 186 -1.60 -9.91 -9.06
C SER A 186 -2.66 -9.65 -8.02
N ASP A 187 -2.41 -10.08 -6.79
CA ASP A 187 -3.18 -9.71 -5.61
C ASP A 187 -2.26 -9.06 -4.59
N SER A 188 -2.70 -7.89 -4.15
CA SER A 188 -1.98 -7.08 -3.18
C SER A 188 -2.90 -6.88 -1.99
N PRO A 189 -2.54 -7.41 -0.80
CA PRO A 189 -3.23 -7.03 0.42
C PRO A 189 -3.00 -5.53 0.63
N VAL A 190 -4.07 -4.78 0.86
CA VAL A 190 -3.99 -3.35 1.24
C VAL A 190 -4.10 -3.17 2.75
N ASP A 191 -3.75 -4.22 3.49
CA ASP A 191 -3.85 -4.29 4.93
C ASP A 191 -2.81 -3.38 5.59
N LYS A 192 -3.29 -2.47 6.45
CA LYS A 192 -2.47 -1.69 7.39
C LYS A 192 -3.17 -1.74 8.75
N THR A 193 -2.68 -2.53 9.69
CA THR A 193 -3.33 -2.68 11.01
C THR A 193 -2.53 -1.97 12.09
N GLY A 194 -3.20 -1.14 12.90
CA GLY A 194 -2.59 -0.52 14.08
C GLY A 194 -1.54 0.54 13.75
N THR A 195 -1.61 1.13 12.56
CA THR A 195 -0.72 2.22 12.16
C THR A 195 -1.23 3.51 12.80
N THR A 196 -0.36 4.26 13.47
CA THR A 196 -0.74 5.59 13.95
C THR A 196 -0.64 6.60 12.82
N PHE A 197 -1.45 7.66 12.86
CA PHE A 197 -1.39 8.72 11.87
C PHE A 197 -1.54 10.10 12.50
N THR A 198 -1.11 11.11 11.75
CA THR A 198 -1.35 12.53 12.01
C THR A 198 -1.94 13.17 10.76
N THR A 199 -2.59 14.31 10.91
CA THR A 199 -3.11 15.10 9.79
C THR A 199 -2.49 16.48 9.82
N ASN A 200 -2.15 16.99 8.63
CA ASN A 200 -1.69 18.35 8.42
C ASN A 200 -2.47 18.95 7.26
N GLY A 201 -3.51 19.73 7.58
CA GLY A 201 -4.45 20.26 6.60
C GLY A 201 -5.19 19.16 5.84
N ASN A 202 -4.83 18.96 4.58
CA ASN A 202 -5.42 17.97 3.67
C ASN A 202 -4.50 16.77 3.39
N THR A 203 -3.45 16.62 4.19
CA THR A 203 -2.49 15.52 4.11
C THR A 203 -2.57 14.65 5.36
N LEU A 204 -2.69 13.34 5.17
CA LEU A 204 -2.56 12.34 6.23
C LEU A 204 -1.16 11.74 6.16
N ILE A 205 -0.50 11.64 7.33
CA ILE A 205 0.85 11.08 7.46
C ILE A 205 0.78 9.90 8.42
N THR A 206 1.06 8.70 7.94
CA THR A 206 1.11 7.48 8.77
C THR A 206 2.48 7.32 9.43
N SER A 207 2.55 6.53 10.50
CA SER A 207 3.79 6.28 11.26
C SER A 207 4.88 5.57 10.48
N ASP A 208 4.52 4.90 9.38
CA ASP A 208 5.47 4.34 8.41
C ASP A 208 6.09 5.43 7.50
N GLY A 209 5.64 6.69 7.59
CA GLY A 209 6.10 7.80 6.77
C GLY A 209 5.40 7.92 5.42
N SER A 210 4.34 7.15 5.17
CA SER A 210 3.51 7.36 3.98
C SER A 210 2.69 8.64 4.12
N GLU A 211 2.53 9.36 3.02
CA GLU A 211 1.72 10.57 2.95
C GLU A 211 0.57 10.36 1.96
N TYR A 212 -0.60 10.88 2.30
CA TYR A 212 -1.81 10.76 1.51
C TYR A 212 -2.50 12.11 1.38
N SER A 213 -2.80 12.52 0.16
CA SER A 213 -3.77 13.58 -0.09
C SER A 213 -5.18 13.01 0.16
N TYR A 214 -6.03 13.75 0.87
CA TYR A 214 -7.39 13.28 1.12
C TYR A 214 -8.45 14.40 1.16
N CYS A 215 -9.68 14.00 0.92
CA CYS A 215 -10.85 14.87 1.01
C CYS A 215 -12.06 14.10 1.56
N VAL A 216 -12.62 14.59 2.66
CA VAL A 216 -13.88 14.10 3.26
C VAL A 216 -14.98 15.11 2.94
N ALA A 217 -15.97 14.68 2.16
CA ALA A 217 -17.16 15.45 1.81
C ALA A 217 -18.42 14.66 2.18
N GLY A 218 -19.04 15.02 3.32
CA GLY A 218 -20.19 14.30 3.84
C GLY A 218 -19.84 12.86 4.23
N THR A 219 -20.48 11.87 3.59
CA THR A 219 -20.21 10.44 3.77
C THR A 219 -19.17 9.89 2.80
N LYS A 220 -18.55 10.74 1.99
CA LYS A 220 -17.56 10.35 0.98
C LYS A 220 -16.15 10.70 1.44
N LEU A 221 -15.24 9.73 1.38
CA LEU A 221 -13.81 9.92 1.51
C LEU A 221 -13.14 9.62 0.16
N THR A 222 -12.26 10.50 -0.28
CA THR A 222 -11.34 10.24 -1.38
C THR A 222 -9.91 10.40 -0.91
N HIS A 223 -9.00 9.54 -1.36
CA HIS A 223 -7.58 9.67 -1.07
C HIS A 223 -6.68 9.11 -2.15
N LYS A 224 -5.43 9.57 -2.15
CA LYS A 224 -4.34 9.09 -2.99
C LYS A 224 -3.05 9.13 -2.18
N GLN A 225 -2.20 8.12 -2.32
CA GLN A 225 -0.87 8.19 -1.74
C GLN A 225 0.00 9.17 -2.55
N THR A 226 0.55 10.16 -1.88
CA THR A 226 1.46 11.15 -2.46
C THR A 226 2.92 10.79 -2.22
N LYS A 227 3.19 9.98 -1.19
CA LYS A 227 4.52 9.47 -0.86
C LYS A 227 4.43 8.12 -0.16
N ALA A 228 5.23 7.17 -0.60
CA ALA A 228 5.35 5.87 0.06
C ALA A 228 6.21 5.96 1.33
N GLY A 229 5.77 5.29 2.40
CA GLY A 229 6.50 5.14 3.65
C GLY A 229 7.59 4.06 3.61
N LYS A 230 7.95 3.51 4.77
CA LYS A 230 8.90 2.40 4.93
C LYS A 230 8.19 1.15 5.49
N PRO A 231 8.38 -0.03 4.86
CA PRO A 231 9.00 -0.23 3.54
C PRO A 231 8.22 0.54 2.46
N ALA A 232 8.86 0.92 1.35
CA ALA A 232 8.15 1.66 0.30
C ALA A 232 7.19 0.71 -0.41
N ASP A 233 5.97 0.72 0.11
CA ASP A 233 4.77 0.08 -0.42
C ASP A 233 3.94 1.21 -1.05
N GLU A 234 4.10 1.34 -2.38
CA GLU A 234 3.36 2.33 -3.16
C GLU A 234 1.93 1.84 -3.39
N GLU A 235 0.95 2.66 -3.02
CA GLU A 235 -0.44 2.41 -3.33
C GLU A 235 -0.75 2.97 -4.72
N ILE A 236 -1.18 2.07 -5.61
CA ILE A 236 -1.41 2.41 -7.00
C ILE A 236 -2.79 3.06 -7.15
N GLY A 237 -2.79 4.35 -7.46
CA GLY A 237 -3.97 5.07 -7.95
C GLY A 237 -4.75 5.85 -6.89
N THR A 238 -6.05 6.03 -7.15
CA THR A 238 -6.97 6.85 -6.34
C THR A 238 -8.09 5.98 -5.80
N TYR A 239 -8.53 6.27 -4.58
CA TYR A 239 -9.56 5.47 -3.91
C TYR A 239 -10.69 6.34 -3.39
N GLU A 240 -11.87 5.75 -3.38
CA GLU A 240 -13.08 6.31 -2.79
C GLU A 240 -13.66 5.33 -1.78
N ALA A 241 -14.11 5.86 -0.64
CA ALA A 241 -14.79 5.10 0.38
C ALA A 241 -16.04 5.84 0.88
N THR A 242 -17.04 5.07 1.32
CA THR A 242 -18.30 5.58 1.87
C THR A 242 -18.38 5.27 3.36
N LYS A 243 -18.78 6.26 4.16
CA LYS A 243 -18.95 6.13 5.60
C LYS A 243 -20.10 5.17 5.92
N ARG A 244 -19.86 4.27 6.88
CA ARG A 244 -20.86 3.37 7.48
C ARG A 244 -21.68 4.05 8.55
#